data_AF-A0A2M7NXX1-F1
#
_entry.id   AF-A0A2M7NXX1-F1
#
_cell.length_a   1.000
_cell.length_b   1.000
_cell.length_c   1.000
_cell.angle_alpha   90.00
_cell.angle_beta   90.00
_cell.angle_gamma   90.00
#
_symmetry.space_group_name_H-M   'P 1'
#
loop_
_entity.id
_entity.type
_entity.pdbx_description
1 polymer ?
#
loop_
_entity_poly.entity_id
_entity_poly.type
_entity_poly.pdbx_seq_one_letter_code
_entity_poly.pdbx_strand_id
1 'polypeptide(L)'
;MKNRRKLYLTAAALFVFYGCAGKNFYTKINADTASGRYAAALKDIEANRREYYPSRDSLLYFLDTGMLSHLAGQYKESNAAFEKAKRLAEELYTKSLSAEGASLLINDSQKAYDGEDYEIAMIYLLKALNYAAMGEENSAMVEIRQLDHFFKTTGINGSSAGEDEIKPGALYFSGIVRESAGDINGALIDYKNAIAAFEKKSAVPPRGLIRGCHAASLKMGFRDDADRLKKKYDLKQNEIEDHGGEEIILVHINGPAPIKTGRRIDIAFGEGWAYAQSIKTSGDDQKQFAAANAAARGFASKKTFSVSFPEYTQPPYNCAYLTVETEGKIYETEKTSDISAAAVKCLKDRINR
;
A
#
# COMPACT_ATOMS: atom_id res chain seq x y z
N MET A 1 31.43 69.48 19.46
CA MET A 1 31.68 68.16 18.84
C MET A 1 30.53 67.22 19.22
N LYS A 2 29.69 66.83 18.24
CA LYS A 2 28.46 66.02 18.44
C LYS A 2 28.82 64.52 18.46
N ASN A 3 28.74 63.87 19.61
CA ASN A 3 28.84 62.40 19.70
C ASN A 3 27.48 61.77 19.38
N ARG A 4 27.31 61.26 18.15
CA ARG A 4 26.19 60.40 17.76
C ARG A 4 26.57 58.94 18.03
N ARG A 5 25.99 58.32 19.07
CA ARG A 5 26.01 56.86 19.25
C ARG A 5 25.01 56.25 18.26
N LYS A 6 25.49 55.48 17.28
CA LYS A 6 24.64 54.66 16.40
C LYS A 6 24.42 53.30 17.07
N LEU A 7 23.17 53.02 17.43
CA LEU A 7 22.70 51.71 17.86
C LEU A 7 22.38 50.90 16.59
N TYR A 8 23.13 49.84 16.32
CA TYR A 8 22.79 48.89 15.25
C TYR A 8 22.00 47.74 15.87
N LEU A 9 20.69 47.73 15.65
CA LEU A 9 19.86 46.53 15.85
C LEU A 9 20.08 45.61 14.64
N THR A 10 20.92 44.60 14.80
CA THR A 10 20.91 43.43 13.93
C THR A 10 19.75 42.54 14.36
N ALA A 11 18.61 42.64 13.67
CA ALA A 11 17.54 41.66 13.73
C ALA A 11 18.02 40.38 13.03
N ALA A 12 18.58 39.45 13.80
CA ALA A 12 18.81 38.09 13.34
C ALA A 12 17.46 37.36 13.30
N ALA A 13 16.73 37.52 12.19
CA ALA A 13 15.60 36.65 11.86
C ALA A 13 16.17 35.29 11.43
N LEU A 14 16.50 34.43 12.40
CA LEU A 14 16.79 33.03 12.12
C LEU A 14 15.45 32.31 11.91
N PHE A 15 15.11 32.12 10.64
CA PHE A 15 13.97 31.31 10.19
C PHE A 15 14.06 29.90 10.75
N VAL A 16 13.21 29.57 11.73
CA VAL A 16 12.92 28.18 12.11
C VAL A 16 11.53 27.84 11.58
N PHE A 17 11.46 27.41 10.32
CA PHE A 17 10.26 26.80 9.74
C PHE A 17 10.66 25.71 8.73
N TYR A 18 10.99 24.52 9.20
CA TYR A 18 11.19 23.35 8.33
C TYR A 18 10.43 22.09 8.80
N GLY A 19 9.37 22.27 9.60
CA GLY A 19 8.56 21.15 10.13
C GLY A 19 7.10 21.09 9.70
N CYS A 20 6.52 22.18 9.18
CA CYS A 20 5.07 22.25 8.92
C CYS A 20 4.67 22.26 7.43
N ALA A 21 5.60 22.50 6.50
CA ALA A 21 5.28 22.64 5.08
C ALA A 21 4.79 21.31 4.45
N GLY A 22 5.50 20.20 4.68
CA GLY A 22 5.11 18.88 4.14
C GLY A 22 3.76 18.37 4.64
N LYS A 23 3.43 18.57 5.92
CA LYS A 23 2.12 18.19 6.47
C LYS A 23 0.99 18.99 5.84
N ASN A 24 1.21 20.28 5.60
CA ASN A 24 0.23 21.15 4.95
C ASN A 24 0.04 20.80 3.45
N PHE A 25 1.12 20.39 2.76
CA PHE A 25 1.06 19.96 1.37
C PHE A 25 0.15 18.74 1.17
N TYR A 26 0.42 17.63 1.87
CA TYR A 26 -0.41 16.43 1.75
C TYR A 26 -1.84 16.62 2.28
N THR A 27 -2.03 17.50 3.27
CA THR A 27 -3.38 17.87 3.72
C THR A 27 -4.17 18.55 2.60
N LYS A 28 -3.53 19.45 1.83
CA LYS A 28 -4.14 20.08 0.67
C LYS A 28 -4.47 19.07 -0.42
N ILE A 29 -3.50 18.22 -0.79
CA ILE A 29 -3.70 17.17 -1.81
C ILE A 29 -4.86 16.25 -1.41
N ASN A 30 -4.92 15.79 -0.16
CA ASN A 30 -6.02 14.95 0.32
C ASN A 30 -7.37 15.67 0.27
N ALA A 31 -7.43 16.96 0.60
CA ALA A 31 -8.65 17.75 0.53
C ALA A 31 -9.13 17.96 -0.92
N ASP A 32 -8.22 18.19 -1.86
CA ASP A 32 -8.53 18.29 -3.29
C ASP A 32 -9.02 16.95 -3.84
N THR A 33 -8.36 15.84 -3.52
CA THR A 33 -8.77 14.48 -3.88
C THR A 33 -10.16 14.14 -3.33
N ALA A 34 -10.41 14.41 -2.05
CA ALA A 34 -11.71 14.17 -1.43
C ALA A 34 -12.84 15.02 -2.05
N SER A 35 -12.50 16.16 -2.65
CA SER A 35 -13.45 17.04 -3.35
C SER A 35 -13.57 16.75 -4.85
N GLY A 36 -12.95 15.67 -5.36
CA GLY A 36 -12.92 15.35 -6.79
C GLY A 36 -12.06 16.29 -7.65
N ARG A 37 -11.25 17.16 -7.05
CA ARG A 37 -10.38 18.13 -7.75
C ARG A 37 -9.04 17.50 -8.17
N TYR A 38 -9.07 16.35 -8.81
CA TYR A 38 -7.88 15.56 -9.15
C TYR A 38 -6.88 16.33 -10.03
N ALA A 39 -7.37 17.08 -11.03
CA ALA A 39 -6.51 17.90 -11.90
C ALA A 39 -5.77 19.01 -11.14
N ALA A 40 -6.39 19.59 -10.11
CA ALA A 40 -5.74 20.60 -9.27
C ALA A 40 -4.64 19.94 -8.41
N ALA A 41 -4.94 18.79 -7.80
CA ALA A 41 -3.96 18.01 -7.03
C ALA A 41 -2.75 17.60 -7.88
N LEU A 42 -2.99 17.10 -9.10
CA LEU A 42 -1.92 16.75 -10.05
C LEU A 42 -1.05 17.96 -10.40
N LYS A 43 -1.67 19.10 -10.70
CA LYS A 43 -0.94 20.34 -11.00
C LYS A 43 -0.08 20.81 -9.82
N ASP A 44 -0.60 20.71 -8.60
CA ASP A 44 0.14 21.08 -7.39
C ASP A 44 1.32 20.13 -7.13
N ILE A 45 1.14 18.82 -7.31
CA ILE A 45 2.24 17.84 -7.24
C ILE A 45 3.33 18.15 -8.26
N GLU A 46 2.95 18.45 -9.50
CA GLU A 46 3.92 18.73 -10.56
C GLU A 46 4.68 20.04 -10.31
N ALA A 47 3.97 21.10 -9.90
CA ALA A 47 4.56 22.40 -9.59
C ALA A 47 5.55 22.33 -8.41
N ASN A 48 5.30 21.45 -7.44
CA ASN A 48 6.11 21.32 -6.23
C ASN A 48 6.94 20.03 -6.21
N ARG A 49 7.12 19.37 -7.36
CA ARG A 49 7.79 18.07 -7.47
C ARG A 49 9.17 18.07 -6.82
N ARG A 50 9.98 19.09 -7.08
CA ARG A 50 11.36 19.16 -6.55
C ARG A 50 11.41 19.30 -5.03
N GLU A 51 10.38 19.89 -4.42
CA GLU A 51 10.29 20.16 -2.99
C GLU A 51 9.78 18.93 -2.23
N TYR A 52 8.69 18.32 -2.69
CA TYR A 52 8.02 17.21 -1.98
C TYR A 52 8.39 15.81 -2.48
N TYR A 53 9.00 15.71 -3.66
CA TYR A 53 9.43 14.45 -4.28
C TYR A 53 10.87 14.56 -4.79
N PRO A 54 11.86 14.73 -3.90
CA PRO A 54 13.27 14.73 -4.30
C PRO A 54 13.62 13.42 -5.02
N SER A 55 14.71 13.38 -5.80
CA SER A 55 15.03 12.23 -6.67
C SER A 55 15.01 10.85 -5.98
N ARG A 56 15.30 10.80 -4.68
CA ARG A 56 15.26 9.58 -3.85
C ARG A 56 13.85 9.01 -3.65
N ASP A 57 12.82 9.86 -3.76
CA ASP A 57 11.39 9.56 -3.59
C ASP A 57 10.66 9.59 -4.94
N SER A 58 11.40 9.40 -6.04
CA SER A 58 10.82 9.40 -7.39
C SER A 58 9.73 8.33 -7.56
N LEU A 59 9.84 7.20 -6.85
CA LEU A 59 8.80 6.17 -6.86
C LEU A 59 7.49 6.70 -6.29
N LEU A 60 7.53 7.39 -5.13
CA LEU A 60 6.35 7.96 -4.48
C LEU A 60 5.63 8.98 -5.38
N TYR A 61 6.39 9.79 -6.12
CA TYR A 61 5.82 10.69 -7.12
C TYR A 61 4.97 9.95 -8.16
N PHE A 62 5.46 8.81 -8.65
CA PHE A 62 4.73 8.03 -9.65
C PHE A 62 3.56 7.23 -9.06
N LEU A 63 3.64 6.83 -7.78
CA LEU A 63 2.50 6.26 -7.07
C LEU A 63 1.36 7.28 -6.94
N ASP A 64 1.66 8.48 -6.42
CA ASP A 64 0.66 9.53 -6.18
C ASP A 64 0.03 10.03 -7.48
N THR A 65 0.86 10.31 -8.50
CA THR A 65 0.35 10.76 -9.80
C THR A 65 -0.41 9.64 -10.54
N GLY A 66 0.03 8.39 -10.40
CA GLY A 66 -0.68 7.23 -10.94
C GLY A 66 -2.07 7.06 -10.31
N MET A 67 -2.16 7.16 -8.99
CA MET A 67 -3.43 7.05 -8.25
C MET A 67 -4.37 8.22 -8.55
N LEU A 68 -3.87 9.46 -8.56
CA LEU A 68 -4.70 10.62 -8.91
C LEU A 68 -5.21 10.56 -10.35
N SER A 69 -4.38 10.08 -11.29
CA SER A 69 -4.80 9.89 -12.68
C SER A 69 -5.86 8.78 -12.79
N HIS A 70 -5.73 7.69 -12.03
CA HIS A 70 -6.77 6.64 -11.94
C HIS A 70 -8.10 7.22 -11.47
N LEU A 71 -8.09 7.97 -10.36
CA LEU A 71 -9.28 8.63 -9.81
C LEU A 71 -9.88 9.67 -10.77
N ALA A 72 -9.05 10.31 -11.59
CA ALA A 72 -9.48 11.25 -12.61
C ALA A 72 -10.04 10.59 -13.89
N GLY A 73 -10.07 9.25 -13.97
CA GLY A 73 -10.43 8.50 -15.19
C GLY A 73 -9.39 8.58 -16.30
N GLN A 74 -8.19 9.08 -16.00
CA GLN A 74 -7.06 9.21 -16.92
C GLN A 74 -6.22 7.92 -16.90
N TYR A 75 -6.83 6.84 -17.37
CA TYR A 75 -6.29 5.48 -17.22
C TYR A 75 -4.97 5.25 -17.96
N LYS A 76 -4.76 5.90 -19.11
CA LYS A 76 -3.50 5.80 -19.86
C LYS A 76 -2.35 6.47 -19.13
N GLU A 77 -2.58 7.67 -18.61
CA GLU A 77 -1.64 8.46 -17.82
C GLU A 77 -1.32 7.73 -16.51
N SER A 78 -2.34 7.19 -15.85
CA SER A 78 -2.21 6.35 -14.67
C SER A 78 -1.31 5.14 -14.94
N ASN A 79 -1.59 4.39 -16.02
CA ASN A 79 -0.79 3.22 -16.41
C ASN A 79 0.66 3.57 -16.72
N ALA A 80 0.92 4.73 -17.33
CA ALA A 80 2.26 5.20 -17.63
C ALA A 80 3.04 5.64 -16.38
N ALA A 81 2.38 6.28 -15.41
CA ALA A 81 2.98 6.62 -14.12
C ALA A 81 3.31 5.34 -13.34
N PHE A 82 2.36 4.43 -13.22
CA PHE A 82 2.55 3.14 -12.55
C PHE A 82 3.62 2.26 -13.20
N GLU A 83 3.78 2.32 -14.53
CA GLU A 83 4.87 1.63 -15.21
C GLU A 83 6.25 2.16 -14.79
N LYS A 84 6.38 3.48 -14.61
CA LYS A 84 7.63 4.08 -14.09
C LYS A 84 7.86 3.69 -12.64
N ALA A 85 6.81 3.64 -11.81
CA ALA A 85 6.90 3.18 -10.42
C ALA A 85 7.41 1.73 -10.34
N LYS A 86 6.86 0.80 -11.14
CA LYS A 86 7.30 -0.62 -11.20
C LYS A 86 8.78 -0.75 -11.51
N ARG A 87 9.26 -0.08 -12.56
CA ARG A 87 10.68 -0.12 -12.96
C ARG A 87 11.60 0.41 -11.88
N LEU A 88 11.20 1.50 -11.22
CA LEU A 88 11.96 2.05 -10.09
C LEU A 88 11.98 1.09 -8.90
N ALA A 89 10.86 0.44 -8.59
CA ALA A 89 10.79 -0.53 -7.50
C ALA A 89 11.77 -1.69 -7.73
N GLU A 90 11.77 -2.27 -8.93
CA GLU A 90 12.68 -3.36 -9.32
C GLU A 90 14.16 -2.93 -9.26
N GLU A 91 14.48 -1.73 -9.78
CA GLU A 91 15.84 -1.19 -9.76
C GLU A 91 16.34 -0.96 -8.33
N LEU A 92 15.52 -0.33 -7.48
CA LEU A 92 15.89 0.00 -6.11
C LEU A 92 15.96 -1.26 -5.22
N TYR A 93 15.06 -2.22 -5.43
CA TYR A 93 15.10 -3.51 -4.75
C TYR A 93 16.40 -4.27 -5.07
N THR A 94 16.77 -4.33 -6.36
CA THR A 94 18.02 -4.99 -6.81
C THR A 94 19.25 -4.35 -6.18
N LYS A 95 19.29 -3.01 -6.13
CA LYS A 95 20.38 -2.27 -5.47
C LYS A 95 20.44 -2.56 -3.97
N SER A 96 19.28 -2.65 -3.31
CA SER A 96 19.22 -2.94 -1.87
C SER A 96 19.75 -4.33 -1.51
N LEU A 97 19.47 -5.35 -2.33
CA LEU A 97 20.03 -6.70 -2.13
C LEU A 97 21.55 -6.75 -2.31
N SER A 98 22.09 -5.93 -3.22
CA SER A 98 23.53 -5.83 -3.46
C SER A 98 24.29 -5.02 -2.40
N ALA A 99 23.58 -4.25 -1.56
CA ALA A 99 24.16 -3.42 -0.51
C ALA A 99 24.02 -4.12 0.86
N GLU A 100 25.05 -4.87 1.25
CA GLU A 100 25.15 -5.72 2.44
C GLU A 100 24.42 -5.25 3.72
N GLY A 101 23.26 -5.87 4.01
CA GLY A 101 22.85 -6.49 5.29
C GLY A 101 22.68 -5.69 6.60
N ALA A 102 23.37 -4.56 6.84
CA ALA A 102 23.44 -3.97 8.19
C ALA A 102 22.62 -2.69 8.42
N SER A 103 21.94 -2.17 7.39
CA SER A 103 21.40 -0.78 7.41
C SER A 103 19.87 -0.63 7.33
N LEU A 104 19.12 -1.73 7.18
CA LEU A 104 17.70 -1.72 6.79
C LEU A 104 16.72 -1.03 7.75
N LEU A 105 17.13 -0.78 9.01
CA LEU A 105 16.25 -0.19 10.03
C LEU A 105 16.66 1.23 10.48
N ILE A 106 17.88 1.68 10.21
CA ILE A 106 18.46 2.83 10.92
C ILE A 106 18.67 4.04 10.00
N ASN A 107 18.65 3.86 8.67
CA ASN A 107 18.88 4.95 7.72
C ASN A 107 17.77 5.10 6.66
N ASP A 108 16.51 4.81 7.02
CA ASP A 108 15.32 4.96 6.14
C ASP A 108 15.24 6.39 5.55
N SER A 109 15.78 7.40 6.24
CA SER A 109 15.82 8.80 5.74
C SER A 109 16.84 9.08 4.62
N GLN A 110 17.82 8.20 4.39
CA GLN A 110 18.84 8.37 3.35
C GLN A 110 18.72 7.34 2.22
N LYS A 111 17.96 6.26 2.42
CA LYS A 111 17.65 5.29 1.36
C LYS A 111 16.65 5.91 0.38
N ALA A 112 16.77 5.56 -0.90
CA ALA A 112 15.71 5.83 -1.85
C ALA A 112 14.50 4.95 -1.53
N TYR A 113 13.29 5.52 -1.64
CA TYR A 113 12.06 4.80 -1.37
C TYR A 113 11.78 3.78 -2.47
N ASP A 114 11.85 2.49 -2.13
CA ASP A 114 11.68 1.36 -3.05
C ASP A 114 10.26 0.79 -3.12
N GLY A 115 9.33 1.36 -2.34
CA GLY A 115 7.95 0.89 -2.24
C GLY A 115 7.81 -0.29 -1.29
N GLU A 116 6.66 -0.40 -0.64
CA GLU A 116 6.33 -1.55 0.21
C GLU A 116 5.61 -2.64 -0.62
N ASP A 117 5.72 -3.91 -0.23
CA ASP A 117 5.21 -5.05 -1.03
C ASP A 117 3.71 -4.91 -1.39
N TYR A 118 2.90 -4.36 -0.47
CA TYR A 118 1.48 -4.13 -0.70
C TYR A 118 1.23 -3.01 -1.73
N GLU A 119 2.06 -1.97 -1.78
CA GLU A 119 1.95 -0.91 -2.78
C GLU A 119 2.28 -1.45 -4.16
N ILE A 120 3.32 -2.29 -4.28
CA ILE A 120 3.69 -2.93 -5.54
C ILE A 120 2.56 -3.84 -6.05
N ALA A 121 1.94 -4.63 -5.17
CA ALA A 121 0.75 -5.40 -5.52
C ALA A 121 -0.42 -4.49 -5.97
N MET A 122 -0.66 -3.36 -5.29
CA MET A 122 -1.67 -2.38 -5.70
C MET A 122 -1.40 -1.79 -7.08
N ILE A 123 -0.14 -1.57 -7.46
CA ILE A 123 0.20 -1.08 -8.79
C ILE A 123 -0.36 -2.03 -9.87
N TYR A 124 -0.13 -3.34 -9.73
CA TYR A 124 -0.64 -4.32 -10.70
C TYR A 124 -2.17 -4.34 -10.74
N LEU A 125 -2.82 -4.30 -9.57
CA LEU A 125 -4.29 -4.29 -9.48
C LEU A 125 -4.90 -3.04 -10.13
N LEU A 126 -4.34 -1.85 -9.86
CA LEU A 126 -4.82 -0.60 -10.45
C LEU A 126 -4.57 -0.54 -11.95
N LYS A 127 -3.42 -1.02 -12.43
CA LYS A 127 -3.16 -1.12 -13.87
C LYS A 127 -4.12 -2.10 -14.56
N ALA A 128 -4.36 -3.26 -13.96
CA ALA A 128 -5.34 -4.23 -14.49
C ALA A 128 -6.75 -3.63 -14.53
N LEU A 129 -7.17 -2.92 -13.47
CA LEU A 129 -8.45 -2.22 -13.42
C LEU A 129 -8.56 -1.12 -14.48
N ASN A 130 -7.50 -0.33 -14.66
CA ASN A 130 -7.43 0.69 -15.72
C ASN A 130 -7.59 0.07 -17.12
N TYR A 131 -6.87 -1.02 -17.39
CA TYR A 131 -6.97 -1.71 -18.68
C TYR A 131 -8.36 -2.31 -18.89
N ALA A 132 -8.94 -2.94 -17.87
CA ALA A 132 -10.31 -3.46 -17.92
C ALA A 132 -11.32 -2.34 -18.20
N ALA A 133 -11.19 -1.18 -17.55
CA ALA A 133 -12.04 -0.01 -17.79
C ALA A 133 -11.89 0.58 -19.21
N MET A 134 -10.76 0.35 -19.88
CA MET A 134 -10.52 0.72 -21.28
C MET A 134 -10.94 -0.36 -22.28
N GLY A 135 -11.45 -1.51 -21.84
CA GLY A 135 -11.74 -2.67 -22.69
C GLY A 135 -10.49 -3.39 -23.19
N GLU A 136 -9.32 -3.12 -22.60
CA GLU A 136 -8.02 -3.70 -22.96
C GLU A 136 -7.76 -4.99 -22.16
N GLU A 137 -8.61 -5.99 -22.33
CA GLU A 137 -8.59 -7.22 -21.54
C GLU A 137 -7.26 -7.99 -21.58
N ASN A 138 -6.63 -8.06 -22.76
CA ASN A 138 -5.30 -8.68 -22.91
C ASN A 138 -4.24 -7.98 -22.04
N SER A 139 -4.29 -6.65 -21.98
CA SER A 139 -3.38 -5.85 -21.15
C SER A 139 -3.67 -6.05 -19.67
N ALA A 140 -4.95 -6.12 -19.26
CA ALA A 140 -5.33 -6.45 -17.89
C ALA A 140 -4.78 -7.82 -17.46
N MET A 141 -4.93 -8.82 -18.33
CA MET A 141 -4.40 -10.18 -18.11
C MET A 141 -2.86 -10.23 -18.05
N VAL A 142 -2.15 -9.32 -18.71
CA VAL A 142 -0.69 -9.20 -18.56
C VAL A 142 -0.33 -8.74 -17.15
N GLU A 143 -1.01 -7.73 -16.61
CA GLU A 143 -0.75 -7.24 -15.25
C GLU A 143 -1.12 -8.28 -14.19
N ILE A 144 -2.20 -9.04 -14.39
CA ILE A 144 -2.56 -10.17 -13.52
C ILE A 144 -1.47 -11.25 -13.49
N ARG A 145 -0.89 -11.61 -14.64
CA ARG A 145 0.24 -12.57 -14.66
C ARG A 145 1.49 -12.03 -13.99
N GLN A 146 1.73 -10.72 -14.06
CA GLN A 146 2.85 -10.10 -13.35
C GLN A 146 2.62 -10.05 -11.84
N LEU A 147 1.37 -9.84 -11.39
CA LEU A 147 0.98 -9.98 -9.99
C LEU A 147 1.22 -11.40 -9.46
N ASP A 148 0.87 -12.44 -10.23
CA ASP A 148 1.17 -13.83 -9.87
C ASP A 148 2.67 -14.05 -9.68
N HIS A 149 3.47 -13.52 -10.62
CA HIS A 149 4.92 -13.63 -10.57
C HIS A 149 5.47 -12.92 -9.33
N PHE A 150 4.98 -11.70 -9.06
CA PHE A 150 5.33 -10.93 -7.88
C PHE A 150 5.07 -11.74 -6.59
N PHE A 151 3.85 -12.24 -6.36
CA PHE A 151 3.53 -13.03 -5.16
C PHE A 151 4.33 -14.34 -5.04
N LYS A 152 4.70 -14.97 -6.16
CA LYS A 152 5.58 -16.15 -6.13
C LYS A 152 6.99 -15.77 -5.69
N THR A 153 7.54 -14.69 -6.24
CA THR A 153 8.92 -14.26 -5.96
C THR A 153 9.08 -13.68 -4.56
N THR A 154 8.13 -12.88 -4.06
CA THR A 154 8.15 -12.34 -2.70
C THR A 154 8.06 -13.45 -1.66
N GLY A 155 7.19 -14.44 -1.88
CA GLY A 155 7.06 -15.62 -1.03
C GLY A 155 8.33 -16.47 -0.96
N ILE A 156 9.06 -16.61 -2.07
CA ILE A 156 10.33 -17.36 -2.12
C ILE A 156 11.47 -16.58 -1.43
N ASN A 157 11.54 -15.26 -1.65
CA ASN A 157 12.63 -14.42 -1.13
C ASN A 157 12.45 -14.03 0.35
N GLY A 158 11.39 -14.52 1.01
CA GLY A 158 11.05 -14.14 2.39
C GLY A 158 10.58 -12.68 2.53
N SER A 159 10.28 -12.00 1.42
CA SER A 159 9.79 -10.62 1.36
C SER A 159 8.27 -10.53 1.24
N SER A 160 7.52 -11.28 2.05
CA SER A 160 6.06 -11.30 2.02
C SER A 160 5.43 -10.36 3.07
N ALA A 161 6.08 -9.24 3.37
CA ALA A 161 5.71 -8.38 4.49
C ALA A 161 4.34 -7.73 4.25
N GLY A 162 3.36 -8.05 5.09
CA GLY A 162 1.98 -7.58 4.87
C GLY A 162 1.23 -8.22 3.69
N GLU A 163 1.83 -9.19 2.98
CA GLU A 163 1.24 -9.83 1.79
C GLU A 163 -0.11 -10.49 2.09
N ASP A 164 -0.26 -11.17 3.24
CA ASP A 164 -1.52 -11.82 3.62
C ASP A 164 -2.70 -10.82 3.81
N GLU A 165 -2.45 -9.51 3.91
CA GLU A 165 -3.51 -8.50 4.03
C GLU A 165 -4.09 -8.09 2.67
N ILE A 166 -3.26 -8.06 1.63
CA ILE A 166 -3.68 -7.67 0.29
C ILE A 166 -4.03 -8.88 -0.59
N LYS A 167 -3.31 -10.00 -0.43
CA LYS A 167 -3.40 -11.18 -1.29
C LYS A 167 -4.81 -11.78 -1.45
N PRO A 168 -5.65 -11.91 -0.39
CA PRO A 168 -7.00 -12.48 -0.55
C PRO A 168 -7.86 -11.69 -1.56
N GLY A 169 -7.91 -10.37 -1.41
CA GLY A 169 -8.65 -9.50 -2.35
C GLY A 169 -7.97 -9.40 -3.72
N ALA A 170 -6.64 -9.43 -3.77
CA ALA A 170 -5.89 -9.44 -5.02
C ALA A 170 -6.17 -10.69 -5.86
N LEU A 171 -6.21 -11.88 -5.23
CA LEU A 171 -6.58 -13.14 -5.87
C LEU A 171 -8.04 -13.14 -6.31
N TYR A 172 -8.95 -12.59 -5.51
CA TYR A 172 -10.35 -12.46 -5.92
C TYR A 172 -10.48 -11.59 -7.18
N PHE A 173 -9.85 -10.43 -7.20
CA PHE A 173 -9.84 -9.55 -8.38
C PHE A 173 -9.17 -10.21 -9.60
N SER A 174 -8.07 -10.94 -9.38
CA SER A 174 -7.43 -11.75 -10.44
C SER A 174 -8.39 -12.76 -11.04
N GLY A 175 -9.14 -13.49 -10.21
CA GLY A 175 -10.14 -14.44 -10.66
C GLY A 175 -11.24 -13.80 -11.52
N ILE A 176 -11.71 -12.60 -11.14
CA ILE A 176 -12.67 -11.82 -11.92
C ILE A 176 -12.13 -11.50 -13.32
N VAL A 177 -10.92 -10.94 -13.40
CA VAL A 177 -10.30 -10.54 -14.67
C VAL A 177 -10.03 -11.75 -15.57
N ARG A 178 -9.65 -12.90 -14.98
CA ARG A 178 -9.48 -14.15 -15.73
C ARG A 178 -10.79 -14.70 -16.25
N GLU A 179 -11.83 -14.66 -15.43
CA GLU A 179 -13.14 -15.14 -15.81
C GLU A 179 -13.72 -14.30 -16.96
N SER A 180 -13.58 -12.97 -16.91
CA SER A 180 -13.99 -12.10 -18.01
C SER A 180 -13.25 -12.46 -19.31
N ALA A 181 -11.96 -12.77 -19.20
CA ALA A 181 -11.11 -13.13 -20.33
C ALA A 181 -11.31 -14.56 -20.84
N GLY A 182 -12.25 -15.32 -20.26
CA GLY A 182 -12.54 -16.70 -20.62
C GLY A 182 -11.54 -17.73 -20.06
N ASP A 183 -10.56 -17.32 -19.25
CA ASP A 183 -9.65 -18.22 -18.51
C ASP A 183 -10.34 -18.77 -17.25
N ILE A 184 -11.39 -19.59 -17.46
CA ILE A 184 -12.22 -20.13 -16.37
C ILE A 184 -11.40 -21.03 -15.43
N ASN A 185 -10.43 -21.78 -15.97
CA ASN A 185 -9.55 -22.62 -15.15
C ASN A 185 -8.66 -21.77 -14.23
N GLY A 186 -8.01 -20.73 -14.77
CA GLY A 186 -7.23 -19.80 -13.97
C GLY A 186 -8.09 -19.05 -12.94
N ALA A 187 -9.28 -18.61 -13.35
CA ALA A 187 -10.23 -17.96 -12.44
C ALA A 187 -10.62 -18.87 -11.26
N LEU A 188 -10.93 -20.14 -11.53
CA LEU A 188 -11.26 -21.12 -10.50
C LEU A 188 -10.12 -21.32 -9.49
N ILE A 189 -8.88 -21.40 -9.98
CA ILE A 189 -7.70 -21.53 -9.11
C ILE A 189 -7.58 -20.31 -8.21
N ASP A 190 -7.69 -19.11 -8.77
CA ASP A 190 -7.57 -17.85 -8.02
C ASP A 190 -8.69 -17.69 -6.99
N TYR A 191 -9.94 -18.03 -7.35
CA TYR A 191 -11.06 -18.02 -6.41
C TYR A 191 -10.87 -18.99 -5.25
N LYS A 192 -10.42 -20.22 -5.52
CA LYS A 192 -10.11 -21.21 -4.48
C LYS A 192 -8.99 -20.72 -3.55
N ASN A 193 -7.94 -20.15 -4.12
CA ASN A 193 -6.83 -19.59 -3.35
C ASN A 193 -7.25 -18.38 -2.51
N ALA A 194 -8.11 -17.51 -3.04
CA ALA A 194 -8.67 -16.38 -2.32
C ALA A 194 -9.50 -16.85 -1.11
N ILE A 195 -10.42 -17.81 -1.31
CA ILE A 195 -11.23 -18.40 -0.23
C ILE A 195 -10.32 -18.98 0.86
N ALA A 196 -9.32 -19.78 0.48
CA ALA A 196 -8.38 -20.35 1.43
C ALA A 196 -7.59 -19.27 2.20
N ALA A 197 -7.23 -18.17 1.55
CA ALA A 197 -6.52 -17.06 2.17
C ALA A 197 -7.39 -16.28 3.18
N PHE A 198 -8.69 -16.09 2.90
CA PHE A 198 -9.65 -15.55 3.87
C PHE A 198 -9.83 -16.50 5.07
N GLU A 199 -10.02 -17.80 4.82
CA GLU A 199 -10.20 -18.81 5.86
C GLU A 199 -8.98 -18.92 6.79
N LYS A 200 -7.76 -18.86 6.24
CA LYS A 200 -6.51 -18.84 7.02
C LYS A 200 -6.47 -17.69 8.04
N LYS A 201 -7.14 -16.58 7.74
CA LYS A 201 -7.24 -15.39 8.59
C LYS A 201 -8.49 -15.39 9.48
N SER A 202 -9.26 -16.47 9.46
CA SER A 202 -10.57 -16.55 10.13
C SER A 202 -11.53 -15.43 9.68
N ALA A 203 -11.35 -14.92 8.46
CA ALA A 203 -12.24 -13.94 7.84
C ALA A 203 -13.26 -14.66 6.96
N VAL A 204 -14.47 -14.10 6.89
CA VAL A 204 -15.52 -14.62 5.99
C VAL A 204 -15.18 -14.18 4.56
N PRO A 205 -15.04 -15.09 3.59
CA PRO A 205 -14.83 -14.72 2.20
C PRO A 205 -16.03 -13.91 1.66
N PRO A 206 -15.81 -12.92 0.79
CA PRO A 206 -16.89 -12.17 0.15
C PRO A 206 -17.90 -13.10 -0.53
N ARG A 207 -19.18 -12.76 -0.45
CA ARG A 207 -20.28 -13.52 -1.04
C ARG A 207 -20.12 -13.62 -2.56
N GLY A 208 -19.72 -12.52 -3.21
CA GLY A 208 -19.40 -12.51 -4.64
C GLY A 208 -18.30 -13.51 -5.03
N LEU A 209 -17.25 -13.64 -4.21
CA LEU A 209 -16.17 -14.60 -4.43
C LEU A 209 -16.67 -16.06 -4.35
N ILE A 210 -17.52 -16.36 -3.38
CA ILE A 210 -18.08 -17.71 -3.20
C ILE A 210 -18.97 -18.07 -4.40
N ARG A 211 -19.80 -17.13 -4.88
CA ARG A 211 -20.63 -17.30 -6.08
C ARG A 211 -19.78 -17.53 -7.33
N GLY A 212 -18.76 -16.70 -7.56
CA GLY A 212 -17.84 -16.85 -8.70
C GLY A 212 -17.13 -18.20 -8.69
N CYS A 213 -16.61 -18.63 -7.52
CA CYS A 213 -15.98 -19.94 -7.35
C CYS A 213 -16.95 -21.10 -7.65
N HIS A 214 -18.19 -21.00 -7.19
CA HIS A 214 -19.23 -21.98 -7.45
C HIS A 214 -19.54 -22.05 -8.96
N ALA A 215 -19.76 -20.91 -9.62
CA ALA A 215 -20.05 -20.84 -11.05
C ALA A 215 -18.89 -21.39 -11.89
N ALA A 216 -17.66 -20.98 -11.61
CA ALA A 216 -16.46 -21.50 -12.27
C ALA A 216 -16.28 -23.02 -12.06
N SER A 217 -16.60 -23.55 -10.87
CA SER A 217 -16.56 -24.99 -10.60
C SER A 217 -17.55 -25.76 -11.48
N LEU A 218 -18.78 -25.26 -11.65
CA LEU A 218 -19.78 -25.87 -12.52
C LEU A 218 -19.35 -25.84 -13.99
N LYS A 219 -18.87 -24.68 -14.47
CA LYS A 219 -18.34 -24.52 -15.85
C LYS A 219 -17.20 -25.52 -16.13
N MET A 220 -16.41 -25.86 -15.11
CA MET A 220 -15.30 -26.81 -15.23
C MET A 220 -15.67 -28.27 -14.95
N GLY A 221 -16.94 -28.56 -14.66
CA GLY A 221 -17.42 -29.92 -14.39
C GLY A 221 -17.15 -30.43 -12.97
N PHE A 222 -16.66 -29.59 -12.06
CA PHE A 222 -16.39 -29.94 -10.66
C PHE A 222 -17.65 -29.80 -9.79
N ARG A 223 -18.66 -30.62 -10.05
CA ARG A 223 -19.97 -30.56 -9.37
C ARG A 223 -19.86 -30.79 -7.86
N ASP A 224 -19.06 -31.76 -7.43
CA ASP A 224 -18.85 -32.06 -6.00
C ASP A 224 -18.22 -30.87 -5.25
N ASP A 225 -17.36 -30.11 -5.92
CA ASP A 225 -16.75 -28.90 -5.35
C ASP A 225 -17.80 -27.78 -5.21
N ALA A 226 -18.63 -27.59 -6.23
CA ALA A 226 -19.74 -26.63 -6.21
C ALA A 226 -20.74 -26.97 -5.08
N ASP A 227 -21.12 -28.24 -4.94
CA ASP A 227 -22.03 -28.69 -3.87
C ASP A 227 -21.43 -28.49 -2.48
N ARG A 228 -20.12 -28.73 -2.30
CA ARG A 228 -19.43 -28.43 -1.04
C ARG A 228 -19.44 -26.94 -0.73
N LEU A 229 -19.18 -26.07 -1.71
CA LEU A 229 -19.24 -24.62 -1.52
C LEU A 229 -20.65 -24.19 -1.12
N LYS A 230 -21.66 -24.69 -1.83
CA LYS A 230 -23.08 -24.41 -1.56
C LYS A 230 -23.46 -24.78 -0.14
N LYS A 231 -23.05 -25.98 0.32
CA LYS A 231 -23.33 -26.45 1.69
C LYS A 231 -22.53 -25.70 2.76
N LYS A 232 -21.23 -25.45 2.53
CA LYS A 232 -20.34 -24.81 3.50
C LYS A 232 -20.75 -23.37 3.78
N TYR A 233 -21.17 -22.65 2.74
CA TYR A 233 -21.47 -21.23 2.80
C TYR A 233 -22.97 -20.90 2.71
N ASP A 234 -23.84 -21.92 2.78
CA ASP A 234 -25.29 -21.76 2.68
C ASP A 234 -25.71 -20.91 1.47
N LEU A 235 -25.20 -21.24 0.27
CA LEU A 235 -25.59 -20.54 -0.97
C LEU A 235 -27.04 -20.87 -1.34
N LYS A 236 -27.90 -19.84 -1.37
CA LYS A 236 -29.29 -20.00 -1.77
C LYS A 236 -29.39 -20.17 -3.29
N GLN A 237 -30.41 -20.89 -3.74
CA GLN A 237 -30.59 -21.19 -5.16
C GLN A 237 -30.70 -19.92 -6.02
N ASN A 238 -31.42 -18.91 -5.54
CA ASN A 238 -31.58 -17.61 -6.20
C ASN A 238 -30.29 -16.76 -6.24
N GLU A 239 -29.23 -17.14 -5.51
CA GLU A 239 -27.92 -16.47 -5.57
C GLU A 239 -27.00 -17.09 -6.63
N ILE A 240 -27.29 -18.31 -7.08
CA ILE A 240 -26.45 -19.09 -8.00
C ILE A 240 -27.14 -19.42 -9.32
N GLU A 241 -28.37 -18.95 -9.49
CA GLU A 241 -29.09 -19.03 -10.76
C GLU A 241 -28.40 -18.14 -11.79
N ASP A 242 -27.99 -18.76 -12.90
CA ASP A 242 -27.53 -18.03 -14.07
C ASP A 242 -28.75 -17.40 -14.74
N HIS A 243 -28.91 -16.08 -14.56
CA HIS A 243 -29.99 -15.32 -15.17
C HIS A 243 -29.66 -14.89 -16.62
N GLY A 244 -28.52 -15.30 -17.18
CA GLY A 244 -28.13 -14.95 -18.55
C GLY A 244 -27.94 -13.45 -18.78
N GLY A 245 -27.74 -12.68 -17.71
CA GLY A 245 -27.57 -11.22 -17.73
C GLY A 245 -26.10 -10.80 -17.66
N GLU A 246 -25.83 -9.56 -18.07
CA GLU A 246 -24.51 -8.92 -17.92
C GLU A 246 -24.20 -8.67 -16.42
N GLU A 247 -23.00 -9.03 -15.97
CA GLU A 247 -22.55 -8.77 -14.60
C GLU A 247 -21.84 -7.42 -14.50
N ILE A 248 -22.26 -6.59 -13.55
CA ILE A 248 -21.59 -5.32 -13.23
C ILE A 248 -20.77 -5.52 -11.95
N ILE A 249 -19.47 -5.26 -12.05
CA ILE A 249 -18.54 -5.37 -10.92
C ILE A 249 -18.17 -3.96 -10.46
N LEU A 250 -18.58 -3.62 -9.24
CA LEU A 250 -18.23 -2.37 -8.59
C LEU A 250 -16.96 -2.56 -7.73
N VAL A 251 -15.88 -1.89 -8.10
CA VAL A 251 -14.67 -1.80 -7.28
C VAL A 251 -14.70 -0.51 -6.48
N HIS A 252 -14.75 -0.62 -5.15
CA HIS A 252 -14.80 0.52 -4.24
C HIS A 252 -13.46 0.67 -3.50
N ILE A 253 -12.68 1.70 -3.86
CA ILE A 253 -11.47 2.09 -3.13
C ILE A 253 -11.88 3.12 -2.06
N ASN A 254 -11.89 2.69 -0.80
CA ASN A 254 -12.48 3.46 0.28
C ASN A 254 -11.43 4.20 1.12
N GLY A 255 -11.54 5.53 1.18
CA GLY A 255 -10.84 6.37 2.14
C GLY A 255 -9.38 6.70 1.83
N PRO A 256 -8.73 7.49 2.70
CA PRO A 256 -7.33 7.88 2.54
C PRO A 256 -6.36 6.74 2.92
N ALA A 257 -5.19 6.73 2.30
CA ALA A 257 -4.11 5.82 2.65
C ALA A 257 -3.57 6.09 4.07
N PRO A 258 -2.99 5.08 4.75
CA PRO A 258 -2.35 5.25 6.05
C PRO A 258 -1.12 6.16 5.94
N ILE A 259 -0.91 7.03 6.93
CA ILE A 259 0.21 7.96 6.97
C ILE A 259 1.34 7.33 7.79
N LYS A 260 2.51 7.13 7.18
CA LYS A 260 3.75 6.77 7.88
C LYS A 260 4.27 8.02 8.61
N THR A 261 4.22 7.96 9.94
CA THR A 261 4.84 8.95 10.83
C THR A 261 6.08 8.32 11.45
N GLY A 262 6.96 9.11 12.06
CA GLY A 262 8.15 8.57 12.71
C GLY A 262 8.54 9.36 13.95
N ARG A 263 8.90 8.64 15.00
CA ARG A 263 9.59 9.20 16.16
C ARG A 263 11.09 9.03 15.97
N ARG A 264 11.82 10.13 15.94
CA ARG A 264 13.29 10.12 15.83
C ARG A 264 13.89 10.23 17.22
N ILE A 265 14.76 9.29 17.57
CA ILE A 265 15.59 9.34 18.76
C ILE A 265 17.03 9.57 18.31
N ASP A 266 17.55 10.76 18.59
CA ASP A 266 18.96 11.09 18.38
C ASP A 266 19.76 10.72 19.63
N ILE A 267 20.77 9.87 19.47
CA ILE A 267 21.60 9.36 20.54
C ILE A 267 23.04 9.82 20.31
N ALA A 268 23.54 10.69 21.18
CA ALA A 268 24.93 11.12 21.18
C ALA A 268 25.80 10.10 21.94
N PHE A 269 26.88 9.62 21.32
CA PHE A 269 27.89 8.81 21.98
C PHE A 269 28.72 9.69 22.95
N GLY A 270 28.77 9.26 24.21
CA GLY A 270 29.37 9.98 25.35
C GLY A 270 28.76 9.48 26.68
N GLU A 271 28.79 10.32 27.73
CA GLU A 271 28.19 10.01 29.05
C GLU A 271 26.68 9.68 28.99
N GLY A 272 25.98 10.22 28.00
CA GLY A 272 24.54 9.98 27.79
C GLY A 272 24.17 8.55 27.37
N TRP A 273 25.07 7.80 26.72
CA TRP A 273 24.78 6.40 26.32
C TRP A 273 24.90 5.43 27.50
N ALA A 274 25.88 5.63 28.37
CA ALA A 274 25.98 4.90 29.63
C ALA A 274 24.75 5.15 30.51
N TYR A 275 24.25 6.40 30.53
CA TYR A 275 23.00 6.74 31.20
C TYR A 275 21.79 6.05 30.55
N ALA A 276 21.67 6.07 29.22
CA ALA A 276 20.57 5.40 28.51
C ALA A 276 20.53 3.89 28.76
N GLN A 277 21.69 3.21 28.84
CA GLN A 277 21.80 1.80 29.21
C GLN A 277 21.43 1.52 30.68
N SER A 278 21.51 2.53 31.54
CA SER A 278 21.11 2.41 32.96
C SER A 278 19.61 2.59 33.19
N ILE A 279 18.87 3.10 32.18
CA ILE A 279 17.42 3.24 32.26
C ILE A 279 16.79 1.84 32.10
N LYS A 280 16.07 1.39 33.13
CA LYS A 280 15.22 0.20 33.03
C LYS A 280 13.99 0.53 32.18
N THR A 281 14.06 0.19 30.89
CA THR A 281 12.90 0.22 29.99
C THR A 281 12.03 -1.02 30.20
N SER A 282 10.73 -0.92 29.95
CA SER A 282 9.75 -2.01 30.11
C SER A 282 8.84 -2.08 28.88
N GLY A 283 8.39 -3.27 28.50
CA GLY A 283 7.48 -3.43 27.36
C GLY A 283 8.16 -3.13 26.01
N ASP A 284 7.44 -2.44 25.11
CA ASP A 284 7.91 -2.17 23.74
C ASP A 284 9.15 -1.26 23.68
N ASP A 285 9.32 -0.37 24.65
CA ASP A 285 10.49 0.49 24.78
C ASP A 285 11.79 -0.33 24.98
N GLN A 286 11.70 -1.52 25.59
CA GLN A 286 12.85 -2.41 25.75
C GLN A 286 13.30 -3.03 24.43
N LYS A 287 12.35 -3.40 23.56
CA LYS A 287 12.64 -3.95 22.22
C LYS A 287 13.25 -2.88 21.32
N GLN A 288 12.67 -1.68 21.34
CA GLN A 288 13.20 -0.52 20.60
C GLN A 288 14.61 -0.15 21.07
N PHE A 289 14.85 -0.16 22.39
CA PHE A 289 16.18 0.08 22.95
C PHE A 289 17.20 -1.01 22.59
N ALA A 290 16.78 -2.28 22.60
CA ALA A 290 17.64 -3.40 22.19
C ALA A 290 18.04 -3.30 20.71
N ALA A 291 17.09 -2.99 19.82
CA ALA A 291 17.35 -2.75 18.40
C ALA A 291 18.31 -1.57 18.18
N ALA A 292 18.11 -0.46 18.90
CA ALA A 292 19.01 0.69 18.88
C ALA A 292 20.41 0.35 19.39
N ASN A 293 20.55 -0.51 20.40
CA ASN A 293 21.84 -0.92 20.95
C ASN A 293 22.61 -1.87 20.01
N ALA A 294 21.91 -2.79 19.33
CA ALA A 294 22.51 -3.62 18.29
C ALA A 294 23.03 -2.77 17.11
N ALA A 295 22.24 -1.79 16.68
CA ALA A 295 22.60 -0.81 15.65
C ALA A 295 23.85 0.00 16.03
N ALA A 296 23.92 0.49 17.27
CA ALA A 296 24.99 1.32 17.79
C ALA A 296 26.37 0.65 17.69
N ARG A 297 26.44 -0.67 17.94
CA ARG A 297 27.71 -1.44 17.91
C ARG A 297 28.32 -1.53 16.51
N GLY A 298 27.52 -1.40 15.45
CA GLY A 298 27.99 -1.45 14.07
C GLY A 298 28.69 -0.17 13.56
N PHE A 299 28.59 0.94 14.28
CA PHE A 299 29.01 2.27 13.79
C PHE A 299 29.94 3.02 14.75
N ALA A 300 30.99 2.35 15.24
CA ALA A 300 31.96 2.84 16.24
C ALA A 300 32.66 4.18 15.93
N SER A 301 32.45 4.79 14.75
CA SER A 301 33.09 6.03 14.31
C SER A 301 32.22 7.29 14.39
N LYS A 302 30.91 7.21 14.64
CA LYS A 302 30.03 8.40 14.68
C LYS A 302 29.74 8.85 16.12
N LYS A 303 29.91 10.17 16.38
CA LYS A 303 29.61 10.81 17.68
C LYS A 303 28.11 10.88 18.00
N THR A 304 27.24 10.70 17.02
CA THR A 304 25.79 10.69 17.19
C THR A 304 25.21 9.74 16.17
N PHE A 305 24.27 8.89 16.60
CA PHE A 305 23.46 8.09 15.68
C PHE A 305 21.99 8.35 15.97
N SER A 306 21.18 8.35 14.92
CA SER A 306 19.74 8.58 14.98
C SER A 306 19.04 7.29 14.68
N VAL A 307 18.04 6.94 15.48
CA VAL A 307 17.12 5.83 15.21
C VAL A 307 15.73 6.41 14.98
N SER A 308 15.11 6.04 13.86
CA SER A 308 13.72 6.41 13.57
C SER A 308 12.82 5.20 13.82
N PHE A 309 11.79 5.38 14.64
CA PHE A 309 10.74 4.40 14.88
C PHE A 309 9.51 4.84 14.09
N PRO A 310 9.31 4.29 12.88
CA PRO A 310 8.13 4.59 12.09
C PRO A 310 6.88 3.99 12.74
N GLU A 311 5.74 4.65 12.56
CA GLU A 311 4.41 4.20 12.96
C GLU A 311 3.40 4.60 11.88
N TYR A 312 2.46 3.72 11.56
CA TYR A 312 1.36 4.04 10.65
C TYR A 312 0.16 4.56 11.43
N THR A 313 -0.40 5.68 10.97
CA THR A 313 -1.63 6.27 11.49
C THR A 313 -2.67 6.32 10.38
N GLN A 314 -3.85 5.77 10.63
CA GLN A 314 -4.94 5.77 9.65
C GLN A 314 -5.82 7.00 9.85
N PRO A 315 -5.91 7.93 8.88
CA PRO A 315 -6.91 8.99 8.95
C PRO A 315 -8.34 8.41 8.91
N PRO A 316 -9.34 9.09 9.49
CA PRO A 316 -10.69 8.55 9.59
C PRO A 316 -11.29 8.27 8.21
N TYR A 317 -12.01 7.16 8.11
CA TYR A 317 -12.86 6.85 6.97
C TYR A 317 -14.15 7.67 7.04
N ASN A 318 -14.58 8.23 5.91
CA ASN A 318 -15.84 8.97 5.80
C ASN A 318 -16.96 8.13 5.12
N CYS A 319 -16.62 6.93 4.65
CA CYS A 319 -17.55 6.00 4.02
C CYS A 319 -17.32 4.61 4.65
N ALA A 320 -18.40 3.92 5.00
CA ALA A 320 -18.32 2.55 5.52
C ALA A 320 -18.43 1.52 4.39
N TYR A 321 -19.42 1.70 3.52
CA TYR A 321 -19.71 0.86 2.35
C TYR A 321 -20.54 1.67 1.34
N LEU A 322 -20.59 1.21 0.09
CA LEU A 322 -21.54 1.70 -0.90
C LEU A 322 -22.70 0.72 -1.04
N THR A 323 -23.88 1.23 -1.31
CA THR A 323 -25.04 0.44 -1.72
C THR A 323 -25.40 0.75 -3.17
N VAL A 324 -25.76 -0.28 -3.92
CA VAL A 324 -26.29 -0.17 -5.29
C VAL A 324 -27.69 -0.75 -5.28
N GLU A 325 -28.67 0.06 -5.67
CA GLU A 325 -30.05 -0.37 -5.82
C GLU A 325 -30.37 -0.56 -7.31
N THR A 326 -30.82 -1.76 -7.67
CA THR A 326 -31.29 -2.07 -9.02
C THR A 326 -32.42 -3.09 -8.95
N GLU A 327 -33.49 -2.87 -9.72
CA GLU A 327 -34.67 -3.75 -9.77
C GLU A 327 -35.28 -4.08 -8.38
N GLY A 328 -35.22 -3.12 -7.44
CA GLY A 328 -35.70 -3.29 -6.07
C GLY A 328 -34.84 -4.20 -5.19
N LYS A 329 -33.65 -4.59 -5.65
CA LYS A 329 -32.62 -5.29 -4.87
C LYS A 329 -31.52 -4.32 -4.46
N ILE A 330 -31.01 -4.48 -3.25
CA ILE A 330 -29.90 -3.69 -2.71
C ILE A 330 -28.67 -4.60 -2.61
N TYR A 331 -27.56 -4.13 -3.18
CA TYR A 331 -26.25 -4.77 -3.12
C TYR A 331 -25.30 -3.88 -2.32
N GLU A 332 -24.56 -4.46 -1.38
CA GLU A 332 -23.59 -3.72 -0.56
C GLU A 332 -22.16 -4.13 -0.95
N THR A 333 -21.22 -3.18 -0.92
CA THR A 333 -19.81 -3.50 -1.14
C THR A 333 -19.25 -4.30 0.03
N GLU A 334 -18.55 -5.39 -0.28
CA GLU A 334 -17.89 -6.26 0.70
C GLU A 334 -16.41 -5.94 0.80
N LYS A 335 -15.85 -5.93 2.02
CA LYS A 335 -14.42 -5.67 2.23
C LYS A 335 -13.57 -6.84 1.75
N THR A 336 -12.68 -6.60 0.79
CA THR A 336 -11.80 -7.63 0.21
C THR A 336 -10.36 -7.53 0.69
N SER A 337 -9.87 -6.31 0.96
CA SER A 337 -8.51 -6.03 1.42
C SER A 337 -8.50 -4.89 2.44
N ASP A 338 -7.49 -4.87 3.31
CA ASP A 338 -7.25 -3.78 4.26
C ASP A 338 -5.83 -3.24 4.07
N ILE A 339 -5.72 -2.12 3.36
CA ILE A 339 -4.43 -1.50 3.03
C ILE A 339 -3.74 -0.94 4.29
N SER A 340 -4.51 -0.44 5.26
CA SER A 340 -3.97 0.03 6.54
C SER A 340 -3.38 -1.12 7.35
N ALA A 341 -4.09 -2.24 7.42
CA ALA A 341 -3.58 -3.44 8.06
C ALA A 341 -2.34 -3.98 7.34
N ALA A 342 -2.32 -3.94 6.00
CA ALA A 342 -1.15 -4.32 5.20
C ALA A 342 0.06 -3.46 5.54
N ALA A 343 -0.09 -2.14 5.61
CA ALA A 343 0.97 -1.21 5.97
C ALA A 343 1.52 -1.46 7.40
N VAL A 344 0.62 -1.60 8.38
CA VAL A 344 0.99 -1.89 9.78
C VAL A 344 1.70 -3.24 9.89
N LYS A 345 1.19 -4.28 9.21
CA LYS A 345 1.80 -5.60 9.22
C LYS A 345 3.16 -5.60 8.51
N CYS A 346 3.27 -4.94 7.36
CA CYS A 346 4.51 -4.81 6.62
C CYS A 346 5.62 -4.20 7.48
N LEU A 347 5.29 -3.14 8.23
CA LEU A 347 6.23 -2.54 9.16
C LEU A 347 6.63 -3.49 10.30
N LYS A 348 5.67 -4.20 10.90
CA LYS A 348 5.95 -5.18 11.97
C LYS A 348 6.85 -6.31 11.47
N ASP A 349 6.56 -6.84 10.28
CA ASP A 349 7.33 -7.92 9.66
C ASP A 349 8.77 -7.45 9.38
N ARG A 350 8.97 -6.20 8.94
CA ARG A 350 10.32 -5.61 8.74
C ARG A 350 11.10 -5.43 10.04
N ILE A 351 10.45 -5.05 11.13
CA ILE A 351 11.11 -4.88 12.44
C ILE A 351 11.54 -6.23 13.03
N ASN A 352 10.82 -7.30 12.72
CA ASN A 352 11.05 -8.64 13.28
C ASN A 352 12.02 -9.51 12.45
N ARG A 353 12.47 -9.06 11.29
CA ARG A 353 13.57 -9.67 10.51
C ARG A 353 14.91 -9.27 11.11
#